data_AF-T1JMI6-F1
#
_entry.id   AF-T1JMI6-F1
#
_cell.length_a   1.000
_cell.length_b   1.000
_cell.length_c   1.000
_cell.angle_alpha   90.00
_cell.angle_beta   90.00
_cell.angle_gamma   90.00
#
_symmetry.space_group_name_H-M   'P 1'
#
loop_
_entity.id
_entity.type
_entity.pdbx_description
1 polymer ?
#
loop_
_entity_poly.entity_id
_entity_poly.type
_entity_poly.pdbx_seq_one_letter_code
_entity_poly.pdbx_strand_id
1 'polypeptide(L)' 'MDLWGPARTKSYGGASYLYTITDDATRYSWVFALERKSDTFGVFKDFIASVERISGFQIKSIRSDRGGVLFKKF' A
#
# COMPACT_ATOMS: atom_id res chain seq x y z
N MET A 1 3.43 1.31 -5.73
CA MET A 1 2.55 0.41 -4.96
C MET A 1 2.08 -0.72 -5.86
N ASP A 2 1.97 -1.92 -5.29
CA ASP A 2 1.53 -3.14 -5.98
C ASP A 2 0.63 -3.99 -5.07
N LEU A 3 -0.25 -4.79 -5.69
CA LEU A 3 -1.17 -5.70 -5.00
C LEU A 3 -1.08 -7.09 -5.60
N TRP A 4 -0.61 -8.02 -4.81
CA TRP A 4 -0.49 -9.43 -5.17
C TRP A 4 -1.65 -10.25 -4.61
N GLY A 5 -2.18 -11.19 -5.41
CA GLY A 5 -3.17 -12.19 -4.99
C GLY A 5 -4.35 -12.35 -5.96
N PRO A 6 -5.33 -13.22 -5.63
CA PRO A 6 -5.41 -14.03 -4.42
C PRO A 6 -4.39 -15.19 -4.38
N ALA A 7 -3.80 -15.43 -3.22
CA ALA A 7 -2.98 -16.60 -2.95
C ALA A 7 -3.81 -17.88 -3.02
N ARG A 8 -3.22 -18.98 -3.52
CA ARG A 8 -3.88 -20.29 -3.55
C ARG A 8 -4.20 -20.81 -2.15
N THR A 9 -3.34 -20.51 -1.18
CA THR A 9 -3.46 -20.92 0.22
C THR A 9 -3.48 -19.66 1.09
N LYS A 10 -4.43 -19.58 2.02
CA LYS A 10 -4.48 -18.49 2.99
C LYS A 10 -3.30 -18.57 3.96
N SER A 11 -2.82 -17.43 4.43
CA SER A 11 -1.90 -17.40 5.56
C SER A 11 -2.58 -17.92 6.83
N TYR A 12 -1.80 -18.21 7.88
CA TYR A 12 -2.35 -18.57 9.20
C TYR A 12 -3.31 -17.51 9.75
N GLY A 13 -3.13 -16.24 9.37
CA GLY A 13 -4.02 -15.13 9.73
C GLY A 13 -5.15 -14.88 8.74
N GLY A 14 -5.47 -15.81 7.83
CA GLY A 14 -6.58 -15.68 6.89
C GLY A 14 -6.32 -14.82 5.65
N ALA A 15 -5.18 -14.13 5.60
CA ALA A 15 -4.84 -13.25 4.48
C ALA A 15 -4.66 -14.03 3.17
N SER A 16 -5.19 -13.47 2.09
CA SER A 16 -5.11 -14.01 0.72
C SER A 16 -4.42 -13.04 -0.24
N TYR A 17 -4.12 -11.82 0.19
CA TYR A 17 -3.48 -10.79 -0.63
C TYR A 17 -2.30 -10.17 0.11
N LEU A 18 -1.32 -9.68 -0.64
CA LEU A 18 -0.21 -8.88 -0.14
C LEU A 18 -0.22 -7.54 -0.86
N TYR A 19 -0.30 -6.45 -0.10
CA TYR A 19 -0.22 -5.09 -0.62
C TYR A 19 1.12 -4.48 -0.24
N THR A 20 1.84 -3.96 -1.22
CA THR A 20 3.19 -3.41 -1.03
C THR A 20 3.27 -1.96 -1.46
N ILE A 21 3.95 -1.17 -0.64
CA ILE A 21 4.29 0.22 -0.96
C ILE A 21 5.80 0.35 -0.76
N THR A 22 6.49 0.86 -1.77
CA THR A 22 7.94 1.10 -1.71
C THR A 22 8.18 2.59 -1.87
N ASP A 23 8.95 3.16 -0.96
CA ASP A 23 9.49 4.50 -1.11
C ASP A 23 10.64 4.46 -2.13
N ASP A 24 10.60 5.35 -3.11
CA ASP A 24 11.54 5.32 -4.23
C ASP A 24 12.94 5.81 -3.81
N ALA A 25 13.00 6.78 -2.90
CA ALA A 25 14.25 7.40 -2.45
C ALA A 25 15.07 6.48 -1.54
N THR A 26 14.41 5.89 -0.54
CA THR A 26 15.07 5.04 0.48
C THR A 26 15.06 3.56 0.14
N ARG A 27 14.25 3.16 -0.86
CA ARG A 27 13.95 1.75 -1.17
C ARG A 27 13.25 0.99 -0.03
N TYR A 28 12.85 1.69 1.04
CA TYR A 28 12.11 1.09 2.14
C TYR A 28 10.74 0.63 1.66
N SER A 29 10.33 -0.58 2.05
CA SER A 29 9.07 -1.17 1.62
C SER A 29 8.20 -1.58 2.81
N TRP A 30 6.93 -1.20 2.76
CA TRP A 30 5.89 -1.65 3.67
C TRP A 30 5.07 -2.76 3.00
N VAL A 31 4.76 -3.81 3.76
CA VAL A 31 4.00 -4.97 3.30
C VAL A 31 2.81 -5.18 4.23
N PHE A 32 1.62 -5.26 3.65
CA PHE A 32 0.37 -5.46 4.36
C PHE A 32 -0.30 -6.74 3.88
N ALA A 33 -0.60 -7.65 4.81
CA ALA A 33 -1.37 -8.85 4.54
C ALA A 33 -2.87 -8.53 4.63
N LEU A 34 -3.63 -8.82 3.57
CA LEU A 34 -5.06 -8.50 3.48
C LEU A 34 -5.89 -9.77 3.26
N GLU A 35 -7.04 -9.83 3.91
CA GLU A 35 -8.03 -10.90 3.68
C GLU A 35 -8.81 -10.67 2.39
N ARG A 36 -9.20 -9.42 2.09
CA ARG A 36 -9.98 -9.06 0.91
C ARG A 36 -9.26 -8.00 0.07
N LYS A 37 -9.42 -8.10 -1.25
CA LYS A 37 -8.95 -7.09 -2.20
C LYS A 37 -9.53 -5.69 -1.93
N SER A 38 -10.76 -5.62 -1.41
CA SER A 38 -11.44 -4.35 -1.10
C SER A 38 -10.79 -3.56 0.04
N ASP A 39 -10.00 -4.23 0.89
CA ASP A 39 -9.38 -3.60 2.06
C ASP A 39 -8.18 -2.69 1.67
N THR A 40 -7.66 -2.85 0.46
CA THR A 40 -6.48 -2.13 -0.04
C THR A 40 -6.63 -0.61 0.05
N PHE A 41 -7.79 -0.05 -0.32
CA PHE A 41 -7.98 1.40 -0.31
C PHE A 41 -8.05 1.98 1.12
N GLY A 42 -8.60 1.22 2.07
CA GLY A 42 -8.62 1.60 3.49
C GLY A 42 -7.19 1.67 4.03
N VAL A 43 -6.46 0.58 3.90
CA VAL A 43 -5.05 0.48 4.35
C VAL A 43 -4.17 1.55 3.70
N PHE A 44 -4.39 1.85 2.42
CA PHE A 44 -3.67 2.90 1.73
C PHE A 44 -3.90 4.28 2.37
N LYS A 45 -5.14 4.67 2.70
CA LYS A 45 -5.42 5.95 3.36
C LYS A 45 -4.76 6.05 4.73
N ASP A 46 -4.88 4.99 5.52
CA ASP A 46 -4.29 4.94 6.87
C ASP A 46 -2.76 5.02 6.81
N PHE A 47 -2.16 4.36 5.81
CA PHE A 47 -0.73 4.44 5.54
C PHE A 47 -0.27 5.88 5.23
N ILE A 48 -0.94 6.57 4.30
CA ILE A 48 -0.60 7.95 3.95
C ILE A 48 -0.67 8.85 5.18
N ALA A 49 -1.78 8.79 5.94
CA ALA A 49 -1.94 9.59 7.15
C ALA A 49 -0.84 9.31 8.19
N SER A 50 -0.47 8.04 8.38
CA SER A 50 0.56 7.62 9.33
C SER A 50 1.95 8.10 8.91
N VAL A 51 2.32 7.92 7.65
CA VAL A 51 3.65 8.31 7.13
C VAL A 51 3.83 9.83 7.16
N GLU A 52 2.81 10.60 6.75
CA GLU A 52 2.89 12.05 6.79
C GLU A 52 2.97 12.57 8.23
N ARG A 53 2.23 11.94 9.16
CA ARG A 53 2.29 12.29 10.60
C ARG A 53 3.65 11.98 11.21
N ILE A 54 4.24 10.83 10.91
CA ILE A 54 5.53 10.39 11.50
C ILE A 54 6.69 11.18 10.90
N SER A 55 6.69 11.37 9.57
CA SER A 55 7.79 12.04 8.88
C SER A 55 7.74 13.57 8.97
N GLY A 56 6.55 14.14 9.18
CA GLY A 56 6.32 15.59 9.10
C GLY A 56 6.33 16.13 7.66
N PHE A 57 6.50 15.26 6.66
CA PHE A 57 6.51 15.62 5.24
C PHE A 57 5.24 15.17 4.56
N GLN A 58 4.81 15.92 3.54
CA GLN A 58 3.69 15.54 2.69
C GLN A 58 4.14 14.68 1.51
N ILE A 59 3.34 13.66 1.20
CA ILE A 59 3.57 12.81 0.03
C ILE A 59 3.15 13.57 -1.23
N LYS A 60 4.11 13.79 -2.14
CA LYS A 60 3.90 14.60 -3.35
C LYS A 60 3.19 13.83 -4.47
N SER A 61 3.58 12.58 -4.68
CA SER A 61 3.11 11.77 -5.79
C SER A 61 3.22 10.28 -5.45
N ILE A 62 2.32 9.49 -6.00
CA ILE A 62 2.25 8.05 -5.75
C ILE A 62 2.22 7.35 -7.10
N ARG A 63 3.06 6.34 -7.30
CA ARG A 63 3.09 5.56 -8.54
C ARG A 63 2.49 4.18 -8.31
N SER A 64 1.51 3.81 -9.12
CA SER A 64 1.00 2.43 -9.20
C SER A 64 1.67 1.67 -10.35
N ASP A 65 1.85 0.35 -10.17
CA ASP A 65 2.51 -0.51 -11.16
C ASP A 65 1.81 -0.54 -12.53
N ARG A 66 0.49 -0.34 -12.57
CA ARG A 66 -0.33 -0.51 -13.80
C ARG A 66 -1.18 0.70 -14.23
N GLY A 67 -1.04 1.88 -13.61
CA GLY A 67 -2.05 2.94 -13.76
C GLY A 67 -1.58 4.39 -13.64
N GLY A 68 -0.28 4.63 -13.73
CA GLY A 68 0.27 5.99 -13.77
C GLY A 68 0.56 6.62 -12.41
N VAL A 69 0.95 7.90 -12.46
CA VAL A 69 1.26 8.73 -11.30
C VAL A 69 -0.03 9.36 -10.80
N LEU A 70 -0.35 9.08 -9.55
CA LEU A 70 -1.42 9.72 -8.83
C LEU A 70 -0.86 10.90 -8.04
N PHE A 71 -1.38 12.09 -8.32
CA PHE A 71 -1.19 13.25 -7.45
C PHE A 71 -2.27 13.17 -6.36
N LYS A 72 -1.89 13.46 -5.11
CA LYS A 72 -2.79 13.39 -3.95
C LYS A 72 -4.04 14.23 -4.23
N LYS A 73 -5.22 13.59 -4.30
CA LYS A 73 -6.50 14.21 -4.69
C LYS A 73 -7.68 13.70 -3.87
N PHE A 74 -7.43 13.32 -2.61
CA PHE A 74 -8.40 12.73 -1.69
C PHE A 74 -8.62 13.64 -0.50
#